data_AF-A0A7W9URV5-F1
#
_entry.id   AF-A0A7W9URV5-F1
#
_cell.length_a   1.000
_cell.length_b   1.000
_cell.length_c   1.000
_cell.angle_alpha   90.00
_cell.angle_beta   90.00
_cell.angle_gamma   90.00
#
_symmetry.space_group_name_H-M   'P 1'
#
loop_
_entity.id
_entity.type
_entity.pdbx_description
1 polymer ?
#
loop_
_entity_poly.entity_id
_entity_poly.type
_entity_poly.pdbx_seq_one_letter_code
_entity_poly.pdbx_strand_id
1 'polypeptide(L)'
;MAPPRDDTPLAERVEELLAAGGPLPIVAAGRPVLRRGTEPYDGQLGAALLARFVEALRTTMHAAPGVGLAAPQVGVPLRIAVIEDPAPVPEEVAVARGRVPQPFRVLVNPVYEPAGTARAAFFEGCLSVPGWQAVVARHAEVRLRGEDEHGRPLDEVFTGWPARIVQHETDHLDGTLYLDRAELRSLSTNEAVAALWAQPAPEAAAAALGFELP
;
A
#
# COMPACT_ATOMS: atom_id res chain seq x y z
N MET A 1 -3.64 26.97 15.21
CA MET A 1 -4.78 26.34 15.92
C MET A 1 -4.68 24.86 15.64
N ALA A 2 -4.31 24.03 16.63
CA ALA A 2 -4.41 22.59 16.45
C ALA A 2 -5.89 22.25 16.21
N PRO A 3 -6.23 21.37 15.25
CA PRO A 3 -7.61 20.92 15.11
C PRO A 3 -8.06 20.33 16.45
N PRO A 4 -9.35 20.46 16.82
CA PRO A 4 -9.88 19.83 18.01
C PRO A 4 -9.49 18.35 18.00
N ARG A 5 -8.93 17.87 19.12
CA ARG A 5 -8.75 16.43 19.30
C ARG A 5 -10.15 15.87 19.38
N ASP A 6 -10.48 15.05 18.39
CA ASP A 6 -11.67 14.24 18.41
C ASP A 6 -11.44 13.17 19.49
N ASP A 7 -11.98 13.41 20.68
CA ASP A 7 -11.82 12.57 21.87
C ASP A 7 -12.67 11.28 21.78
N THR A 8 -13.35 11.07 20.66
CA THR A 8 -14.13 9.86 20.38
C THR A 8 -13.21 8.63 20.37
N PRO A 9 -13.50 7.59 21.16
CA PRO A 9 -12.75 6.34 21.16
C PRO A 9 -12.59 5.79 19.74
N LEU A 10 -11.41 5.27 19.42
CA LEU A 10 -11.10 4.78 18.09
C LEU A 10 -12.09 3.72 17.58
N ALA A 11 -12.54 2.82 18.48
CA ALA A 11 -13.52 1.80 18.15
C ALA A 11 -14.87 2.39 17.70
N GLU A 12 -15.33 3.47 18.34
CA GLU A 12 -16.57 4.15 17.97
C GLU A 12 -16.42 4.84 16.61
N ARG A 13 -15.28 5.49 16.34
CA ARG A 13 -14.97 6.05 15.02
C ARG A 13 -14.96 5.00 13.91
N VAL A 14 -14.45 3.80 14.20
CA VAL A 14 -14.48 2.68 13.25
C VAL A 14 -15.91 2.18 13.04
N GLU A 15 -16.74 2.08 14.10
CA GLU A 15 -18.15 1.72 13.96
C GLU A 15 -18.92 2.72 13.09
N GLU A 16 -18.72 4.03 13.31
CA GLU A 16 -19.32 5.10 12.50
C GLU A 16 -18.88 5.01 11.03
N LEU A 17 -17.59 4.76 10.79
CA LEU A 17 -17.04 4.58 9.46
C LEU A 17 -17.69 3.39 8.73
N LEU A 18 -17.95 2.30 9.46
CA LEU A 18 -18.58 1.10 8.92
C LEU A 18 -20.10 1.24 8.76
N ALA A 19 -20.76 2.12 9.52
CA ALA A 19 -22.21 2.29 9.50
C ALA A 19 -22.74 2.81 8.15
N ALA A 20 -21.90 3.50 7.38
CA ALA A 20 -22.25 3.94 6.02
C ALA A 20 -22.51 2.78 5.06
N GLY A 21 -21.88 1.61 5.30
CA GLY A 21 -21.94 0.45 4.42
C GLY A 21 -21.17 0.62 3.11
N GLY A 22 -20.68 -0.48 2.54
CA GLY A 22 -19.94 -0.46 1.28
C GLY A 22 -18.48 0.01 1.41
N PRO A 23 -17.84 0.41 0.29
CA PRO A 23 -16.46 0.90 0.29
C PRO A 23 -16.27 2.15 1.17
N LEU A 24 -15.20 2.16 1.93
CA LEU A 24 -14.80 3.27 2.78
C LEU A 24 -14.24 4.44 1.94
N PRO A 25 -14.42 5.70 2.38
CA PRO A 25 -13.83 6.85 1.71
C PRO A 25 -12.30 6.79 1.82
N ILE A 26 -11.63 6.77 0.67
CA ILE A 26 -10.17 6.79 0.62
C ILE A 26 -9.67 8.23 0.85
N VAL A 27 -8.82 8.36 1.84
CA VAL A 27 -8.14 9.60 2.21
C VAL A 27 -7.09 9.93 1.16
N ALA A 28 -7.18 11.13 0.59
CA ALA A 28 -6.20 11.65 -0.36
C ALA A 28 -5.00 12.33 0.34
N ALA A 29 -3.86 12.35 -0.35
CA ALA A 29 -2.64 13.01 0.07
C ALA A 29 -2.86 14.47 0.45
N GLY A 30 -2.13 14.92 1.47
CA GLY A 30 -2.33 16.23 2.12
C GLY A 30 -3.08 16.14 3.44
N ARG A 31 -3.75 15.02 3.74
CA ARG A 31 -4.34 14.77 5.06
C ARG A 31 -3.29 14.25 6.05
N PRO A 32 -3.20 14.79 7.29
CA PRO A 32 -2.16 14.41 8.25
C PRO A 32 -2.12 12.93 8.62
N VAL A 33 -3.25 12.21 8.56
CA VAL A 33 -3.30 10.77 8.88
C VAL A 33 -2.40 9.93 7.96
N LEU A 34 -2.14 10.38 6.73
CA LEU A 34 -1.24 9.72 5.79
C LEU A 34 0.24 10.06 5.99
N ARG A 35 0.54 11.00 6.90
CA ARG A 35 1.89 11.54 7.15
C ARG A 35 2.37 11.32 8.57
N ARG A 36 1.56 10.67 9.40
CA ARG A 36 1.89 10.32 10.78
C ARG A 36 2.06 8.81 10.86
N GLY A 37 3.05 8.36 11.62
CA GLY A 37 3.14 6.95 11.98
C GLY A 37 1.89 6.50 12.74
N THR A 38 1.48 5.26 12.50
CA THR A 38 0.31 4.64 13.12
C THR A 38 0.62 4.08 14.50
N GLU A 39 -0.41 3.95 15.33
CA GLU A 39 -0.33 3.22 16.59
C GLU A 39 -0.28 1.71 16.32
N PRO A 40 0.59 0.95 17.01
CA PRO A 40 0.57 -0.51 16.97
C PRO A 40 -0.81 -1.03 17.39
N TYR A 41 -1.31 -2.03 16.69
CA TYR A 41 -2.55 -2.69 17.07
C TYR A 41 -2.29 -3.69 18.20
N ASP A 42 -2.91 -3.50 19.36
CA ASP A 42 -2.80 -4.37 20.54
C ASP A 42 -4.17 -4.78 21.12
N GLY A 43 -5.24 -4.56 20.34
CA GLY A 43 -6.61 -4.92 20.71
C GLY A 43 -7.58 -3.74 20.81
N GLN A 44 -7.25 -2.59 20.21
CA GLN A 44 -8.12 -1.41 20.19
C GLN A 44 -9.47 -1.66 19.51
N LEU A 45 -9.55 -2.68 18.64
CA LEU A 45 -10.79 -3.15 18.03
C LEU A 45 -11.06 -4.56 18.55
N GLY A 46 -12.20 -4.81 19.20
CA GLY A 46 -12.59 -6.17 19.56
C GLY A 46 -12.70 -7.07 18.32
N ALA A 47 -12.52 -8.39 18.47
CA ALA A 47 -12.41 -9.32 17.35
C ALA A 47 -13.53 -9.19 16.28
N ALA A 48 -14.78 -8.98 16.71
CA ALA A 48 -15.90 -8.79 15.80
C ALA A 48 -15.80 -7.48 14.99
N LEU A 49 -15.33 -6.40 15.62
CA LEU A 49 -15.13 -5.12 14.95
C LEU A 49 -13.91 -5.16 14.02
N LEU A 50 -12.82 -5.81 14.45
CA LEU A 50 -11.65 -6.04 13.60
C LEU A 50 -12.02 -6.79 12.32
N ALA A 51 -12.78 -7.89 12.43
CA ALA A 51 -13.19 -8.68 11.26
C ALA A 51 -14.01 -7.86 10.26
N ARG A 52 -14.97 -7.05 10.75
CA ARG A 52 -15.76 -6.13 9.91
C ARG A 52 -14.88 -5.05 9.28
N PHE A 53 -13.92 -4.51 10.02
CA PHE A 53 -13.00 -3.49 9.53
C PHE A 53 -12.08 -4.03 8.42
N VAL A 54 -11.50 -5.22 8.62
CA VAL A 54 -10.69 -5.91 7.61
C VAL A 54 -11.48 -6.17 6.33
N GLU A 55 -12.72 -6.64 6.45
CA GLU A 55 -13.58 -6.87 5.28
C GLU A 55 -13.92 -5.57 4.55
N ALA A 56 -14.12 -4.48 5.29
CA ALA A 56 -14.33 -3.16 4.70
C ALA A 56 -13.06 -2.64 3.99
N LEU A 57 -11.86 -2.86 4.53
CA LEU A 57 -10.61 -2.55 3.84
C LEU A 57 -10.49 -3.34 2.54
N ARG A 58 -10.78 -4.65 2.57
CA ARG A 58 -10.75 -5.52 1.37
C ARG A 58 -11.75 -5.05 0.31
N THR A 59 -13.00 -4.82 0.71
CA THR A 59 -14.06 -4.31 -0.17
C THR A 59 -13.67 -2.97 -0.79
N THR A 60 -13.06 -2.07 -0.01
CA THR A 60 -12.59 -0.76 -0.48
C THR A 60 -11.47 -0.89 -1.49
N MET A 61 -10.49 -1.74 -1.20
CA MET A 61 -9.37 -2.04 -2.09
C MET A 61 -9.86 -2.56 -3.44
N HIS A 62 -10.81 -3.50 -3.46
CA HIS A 62 -11.38 -4.05 -4.70
C HIS A 62 -12.22 -3.03 -5.47
N ALA A 63 -12.96 -2.16 -4.78
CA ALA A 63 -13.75 -1.11 -5.42
C ALA A 63 -12.88 -0.03 -6.10
N ALA A 64 -11.65 0.18 -5.61
CA ALA A 64 -10.66 1.14 -6.12
C ALA A 64 -9.55 0.48 -6.97
N PRO A 65 -9.87 -0.62 -7.67
CA PRO A 65 -8.96 -1.68 -8.16
C PRO A 65 -7.48 -1.67 -7.67
N GLY A 66 -7.28 -1.59 -6.35
CA GLY A 66 -5.96 -1.65 -5.73
C GLY A 66 -5.50 -3.09 -5.44
N VAL A 67 -4.21 -3.25 -5.14
CA VAL A 67 -3.60 -4.54 -4.72
C VAL A 67 -3.16 -4.54 -3.24
N GLY A 68 -3.37 -3.42 -2.57
CA GLY A 68 -3.12 -3.21 -1.15
C GLY A 68 -3.89 -1.99 -0.66
N LEU A 69 -4.18 -1.97 0.65
CA LEU A 69 -4.76 -0.82 1.34
C LEU A 69 -4.38 -0.84 2.83
N ALA A 70 -3.81 0.26 3.31
CA ALA A 70 -3.48 0.47 4.71
C ALA A 70 -4.58 1.23 5.46
N ALA A 71 -4.81 0.92 6.74
CA ALA A 71 -5.83 1.57 7.57
C ALA A 71 -5.77 3.12 7.60
N PRO A 72 -4.59 3.78 7.57
CA PRO A 72 -4.51 5.24 7.46
C PRO A 72 -5.18 5.82 6.21
N GLN A 73 -5.24 5.04 5.13
CA GLN A 73 -5.88 5.42 3.88
C GLN A 73 -7.39 5.48 3.97
N VAL A 74 -7.99 4.98 5.05
CA VAL A 74 -9.41 5.17 5.39
C VAL A 74 -9.59 6.00 6.68
N GLY A 75 -8.53 6.69 7.11
CA GLY A 75 -8.57 7.61 8.25
C GLY A 75 -8.36 6.96 9.62
N VAL A 76 -8.01 5.67 9.67
CA VAL A 76 -7.81 4.90 10.91
C VAL A 76 -6.31 4.75 11.17
N PRO A 77 -5.75 5.39 12.21
CA PRO A 77 -4.30 5.41 12.45
C PRO A 77 -3.78 4.14 13.16
N LEU A 78 -4.25 2.95 12.73
CA LEU A 78 -3.78 1.65 13.23
C LEU A 78 -2.77 1.02 12.29
N ARG A 79 -1.81 0.28 12.85
CA ARG A 79 -0.78 -0.45 12.10
C ARG A 79 -1.35 -1.73 11.48
N ILE A 80 -2.33 -1.59 10.59
CA ILE A 80 -3.02 -2.68 9.88
C ILE A 80 -3.05 -2.36 8.39
N ALA A 81 -2.72 -3.34 7.56
CA ALA A 81 -2.90 -3.27 6.11
C ALA A 81 -3.45 -4.59 5.56
N VAL A 82 -4.04 -4.54 4.37
CA VAL A 82 -4.45 -5.73 3.62
C VAL A 82 -3.77 -5.75 2.25
N ILE A 83 -3.45 -6.94 1.75
CA ILE A 83 -2.85 -7.15 0.42
C ILE A 83 -3.56 -8.28 -0.32
N GLU A 84 -3.78 -8.11 -1.62
CA GLU A 84 -4.32 -9.13 -2.52
C GLU A 84 -4.06 -8.72 -3.98
N ASP A 85 -3.48 -9.59 -4.79
CA ASP A 85 -3.26 -9.32 -6.21
C ASP A 85 -3.56 -10.59 -7.02
N PRO A 86 -4.66 -10.65 -7.79
CA PRO A 86 -4.89 -11.77 -8.69
C PRO A 86 -3.88 -11.83 -9.85
N ALA A 87 -3.08 -10.78 -10.05
CA ALA A 87 -2.06 -10.65 -11.09
C ALA A 87 -2.54 -10.92 -12.54
N PRO A 88 -3.68 -10.33 -13.00
CA PRO A 88 -4.19 -10.55 -14.36
C PRO A 88 -3.42 -9.69 -15.38
N VAL A 89 -2.13 -9.98 -15.59
CA VAL A 89 -1.24 -9.23 -16.49
C VAL A 89 -0.71 -10.11 -17.61
N PRO A 90 -0.29 -9.52 -18.75
CA PRO A 90 0.44 -10.27 -19.79
C PRO A 90 1.70 -10.94 -19.22
N GLU A 91 2.05 -12.10 -19.78
CA GLU A 91 3.20 -12.91 -19.31
C GLU A 91 4.51 -12.10 -19.27
N GLU A 92 4.78 -11.30 -20.29
CA GLU A 92 5.96 -10.41 -20.34
C GLU A 92 6.02 -9.42 -19.18
N VAL A 93 4.87 -8.92 -18.70
CA VAL A 93 4.77 -8.05 -17.53
C VAL A 93 4.95 -8.86 -16.24
N ALA A 94 4.35 -10.05 -16.16
CA ALA A 94 4.50 -10.95 -15.03
C ALA A 94 5.97 -11.31 -14.79
N VAL A 95 6.68 -11.72 -15.85
CA VAL A 95 8.10 -12.06 -15.82
C VAL A 95 8.95 -10.85 -15.44
N ALA A 96 8.79 -9.71 -16.14
CA ALA A 96 9.62 -8.54 -15.90
C ALA A 96 9.49 -8.00 -14.47
N ARG A 97 8.29 -8.07 -13.88
CA ARG A 97 8.01 -7.51 -12.55
C ARG A 97 8.08 -8.53 -11.43
N GLY A 98 8.29 -9.81 -11.73
CA GLY A 98 8.07 -10.91 -10.77
C GLY A 98 6.66 -10.84 -10.17
N ARG A 99 5.66 -10.52 -10.99
CA ARG A 99 4.27 -10.34 -10.55
C ARG A 99 3.53 -11.65 -10.62
N VAL A 100 3.42 -12.29 -9.45
CA VAL A 100 2.71 -13.55 -9.25
C VAL A 100 1.44 -13.32 -8.43
N PRO A 101 0.44 -14.23 -8.48
CA PRO A 101 -0.75 -14.11 -7.64
C PRO A 101 -0.41 -14.02 -6.15
N GLN A 102 -0.89 -12.96 -5.51
CA GLN A 102 -0.81 -12.73 -4.08
C GLN A 102 -2.19 -13.01 -3.47
N PRO A 103 -2.37 -14.09 -2.69
CA PRO A 103 -3.63 -14.34 -2.00
C PRO A 103 -3.90 -13.26 -0.94
N PHE A 104 -5.17 -13.07 -0.59
CA PHE A 104 -5.56 -12.17 0.48
C PHE A 104 -4.80 -12.46 1.78
N ARG A 105 -4.24 -11.40 2.37
CA ARG A 105 -3.59 -11.42 3.69
C ARG A 105 -3.93 -10.15 4.44
N VAL A 106 -4.09 -10.28 5.75
CA VAL A 106 -4.09 -9.16 6.69
C VAL A 106 -2.71 -9.08 7.32
N LEU A 107 -2.14 -7.88 7.33
CA LEU A 107 -0.85 -7.58 7.93
C LEU A 107 -1.10 -6.71 9.16
N VAL A 108 -0.93 -7.29 10.34
CA VAL A 108 -1.03 -6.61 11.63
C VAL A 108 0.37 -6.34 12.16
N ASN A 109 0.62 -5.10 12.55
CA ASN A 109 1.92 -4.61 13.01
C ASN A 109 3.10 -4.98 12.08
N PRO A 110 2.97 -4.93 10.73
CA PRO A 110 4.04 -5.39 9.87
C PRO A 110 5.28 -4.49 9.99
N VAL A 111 6.43 -5.15 9.89
CA VAL A 111 7.73 -4.54 9.63
C VAL A 111 8.43 -5.36 8.56
N TYR A 112 9.22 -4.72 7.69
CA TYR A 112 10.00 -5.44 6.70
C TYR A 112 11.47 -5.04 6.78
N GLU A 113 12.34 -5.95 6.35
CA GLU A 113 13.74 -5.67 6.11
C GLU A 113 14.19 -6.23 4.76
N PRO A 114 15.21 -5.64 4.10
CA PRO A 114 15.77 -6.21 2.89
C PRO A 114 16.30 -7.62 3.13
N ALA A 115 15.91 -8.57 2.30
CA ALA A 115 16.46 -9.93 2.27
C ALA A 115 17.39 -10.09 1.05
N GLY A 116 18.24 -9.09 0.83
CA GLY A 116 19.14 -9.00 -0.31
C GLY A 116 19.46 -7.55 -0.66
N THR A 117 20.43 -7.35 -1.56
CA THR A 117 20.85 -6.01 -2.01
C THR A 117 20.20 -5.57 -3.32
N ALA A 118 19.63 -6.51 -4.09
CA ALA A 118 19.01 -6.22 -5.37
C ALA A 118 17.79 -5.30 -5.20
N ARG A 119 17.67 -4.34 -6.12
CA ARG A 119 16.54 -3.42 -6.21
C ARG A 119 15.92 -3.50 -7.60
N ALA A 120 14.63 -3.24 -7.67
CA ALA A 120 13.89 -3.15 -8.93
C ALA A 120 13.09 -1.85 -8.95
N ALA A 121 13.00 -1.21 -10.12
CA ALA A 121 12.30 0.06 -10.30
C ALA A 121 11.15 -0.12 -11.28
N PHE A 122 9.95 0.30 -10.89
CA PHE A 122 8.74 0.27 -11.70
C PHE A 122 7.85 1.45 -11.34
N PHE A 123 6.93 1.81 -12.23
CA PHE A 123 5.86 2.75 -11.91
C PHE A 123 4.97 2.19 -10.78
N GLU A 124 4.82 2.96 -9.72
CA GLU A 124 3.84 2.77 -8.65
C GLU A 124 2.78 3.87 -8.71
N GLY A 125 1.54 3.49 -8.41
CA GLY A 125 0.47 4.42 -8.08
C GLY A 125 0.01 4.21 -6.64
N CYS A 126 -0.87 5.07 -6.15
CA CYS A 126 -1.45 4.92 -4.82
C CYS A 126 -2.90 5.41 -4.84
N LEU A 127 -3.79 4.68 -4.17
CA LEU A 127 -5.20 5.08 -4.05
C LEU A 127 -5.37 6.44 -3.34
N SER A 128 -4.42 6.79 -2.47
CA SER A 128 -4.35 8.09 -1.80
C SER A 128 -3.71 9.21 -2.65
N VAL A 129 -3.19 8.91 -3.84
CA VAL A 129 -2.66 9.90 -4.80
C VAL A 129 -3.30 9.65 -6.17
N PRO A 130 -4.61 9.91 -6.31
CA PRO A 130 -5.34 9.51 -7.50
C PRO A 130 -4.85 10.24 -8.76
N GLY A 131 -4.74 9.50 -9.86
CA GLY A 131 -4.42 10.05 -11.18
C GLY A 131 -2.93 10.17 -11.51
N TRP A 132 -2.04 9.82 -10.58
CA TRP A 132 -0.59 9.94 -10.76
C TRP A 132 0.15 8.65 -10.44
N GLN A 133 1.28 8.47 -11.13
CA GLN A 133 2.25 7.41 -10.88
C GLN A 133 3.66 7.97 -11.00
N ALA A 134 4.62 7.31 -10.36
CA ALA A 134 6.03 7.58 -10.56
C ALA A 134 6.84 6.29 -10.39
N VAL A 135 8.03 6.24 -10.97
CA VAL A 135 8.98 5.17 -10.79
C VAL A 135 9.52 5.19 -9.36
N VAL A 136 9.45 4.04 -8.69
CA VAL A 136 9.97 3.84 -7.34
C VAL A 136 10.90 2.63 -7.32
N ALA A 137 12.09 2.79 -6.78
CA ALA A 137 13.03 1.69 -6.56
C ALA A 137 12.74 0.99 -5.22
N ARG A 138 12.41 -0.30 -5.27
CA ARG A 138 12.12 -1.15 -4.10
C ARG A 138 13.15 -2.24 -3.96
N HIS A 139 13.33 -2.79 -2.77
CA HIS A 139 14.07 -4.04 -2.62
C HIS A 139 13.34 -5.15 -3.38
N ALA A 140 14.08 -5.94 -4.15
CA ALA A 140 13.52 -7.03 -4.93
C ALA A 140 13.03 -8.19 -4.04
N GLU A 141 13.59 -8.29 -2.84
CA GLU A 141 13.28 -9.30 -1.82
C GLU A 141 13.25 -8.66 -0.44
N VAL A 142 12.20 -8.94 0.34
CA VAL A 142 12.05 -8.47 1.72
C VAL A 142 11.57 -9.59 2.63
N ARG A 143 12.07 -9.62 3.86
CA ARG A 143 11.52 -10.44 4.93
C ARG A 143 10.50 -9.63 5.70
N LEU A 144 9.24 -10.05 5.67
CA LEU A 144 8.14 -9.48 6.42
C LEU A 144 8.05 -10.16 7.79
N ARG A 145 7.90 -9.36 8.85
CA ARG A 145 7.57 -9.82 10.20
C ARG A 145 6.34 -9.07 10.72
N GLY A 146 5.49 -9.74 11.48
CA GLY A 146 4.27 -9.17 12.05
C GLY A 146 3.33 -10.25 12.53
N GLU A 147 2.04 -9.98 12.46
CA GLU A 147 0.97 -10.92 12.81
C GLU A 147 -0.16 -10.85 11.77
N ASP A 148 -1.04 -11.84 11.78
CA ASP A 148 -2.33 -11.75 11.09
C ASP A 148 -3.45 -11.24 12.02
N GLU A 149 -4.68 -11.14 11.51
CA GLU A 149 -5.84 -10.67 12.27
C GLU A 149 -6.25 -11.57 13.45
N HIS A 150 -5.65 -12.76 13.55
CA HIS A 150 -5.85 -13.72 14.63
C HIS A 150 -4.66 -13.77 15.61
N GLY A 151 -3.67 -12.88 15.44
CA GLY A 151 -2.47 -12.84 16.27
C GLY A 151 -1.48 -13.97 15.98
N ARG A 152 -1.61 -14.67 14.84
CA ARG A 152 -0.63 -15.68 14.45
C ARG A 152 0.59 -14.98 13.84
N PRO A 153 1.82 -15.36 14.22
CA PRO A 153 3.01 -14.69 13.73
C PRO A 153 3.18 -14.89 12.22
N LEU A 154 3.55 -13.80 11.54
CA LEU A 154 4.03 -13.79 10.16
C LEU A 154 5.54 -13.59 10.19
N ASP A 155 6.28 -14.48 9.53
CA ASP A 155 7.73 -14.38 9.31
C ASP A 155 8.07 -15.08 7.99
N GLU A 156 8.01 -14.31 6.90
CA GLU A 156 8.08 -14.86 5.55
C GLU A 156 8.83 -13.92 4.60
N VAL A 157 9.36 -14.49 3.52
CA VAL A 157 10.10 -13.75 2.50
C VAL A 157 9.22 -13.54 1.28
N PHE A 158 9.08 -12.29 0.86
CA PHE A 158 8.42 -11.91 -0.38
C PHE A 158 9.46 -11.49 -1.41
N THR A 159 9.20 -11.82 -2.67
CA THR A 159 10.00 -11.39 -3.83
C THR A 159 9.13 -10.66 -4.85
N GLY A 160 9.75 -9.96 -5.80
CA GLY A 160 9.08 -9.39 -6.97
C GLY A 160 7.98 -8.38 -6.64
N TRP A 161 6.84 -8.49 -7.31
CA TRP A 161 5.72 -7.57 -7.11
C TRP A 161 5.06 -7.70 -5.73
N PRO A 162 4.82 -8.92 -5.18
CA PRO A 162 4.39 -9.05 -3.78
C PRO A 162 5.30 -8.33 -2.77
N ALA A 163 6.63 -8.40 -2.94
CA ALA A 163 7.57 -7.67 -2.09
C ALA A 163 7.36 -6.15 -2.17
N ARG A 164 7.06 -5.63 -3.38
CA ARG A 164 6.75 -4.21 -3.59
C ARG A 164 5.46 -3.81 -2.90
N ILE A 165 4.40 -4.61 -2.99
CA ILE A 165 3.12 -4.35 -2.32
C ILE A 165 3.35 -4.28 -0.80
N VAL A 166 4.05 -5.27 -0.22
CA VAL A 166 4.38 -5.28 1.22
C VAL A 166 5.13 -4.02 1.65
N GLN A 167 6.16 -3.61 0.89
CA GLN A 167 6.90 -2.39 1.16
C GLN A 167 6.01 -1.14 1.09
N HIS A 168 5.15 -1.04 0.08
CA HIS A 168 4.25 0.11 -0.12
C HIS A 168 3.22 0.22 1.01
N GLU A 169 2.55 -0.88 1.34
CA GLU A 169 1.53 -0.86 2.38
C GLU A 169 2.12 -0.67 3.78
N THR A 170 3.32 -1.22 4.04
CA THR A 170 4.01 -0.98 5.32
C THR A 170 4.48 0.47 5.44
N ASP A 171 4.97 1.09 4.35
CA ASP A 171 5.37 2.50 4.33
C ASP A 171 4.22 3.44 4.75
N HIS A 172 2.97 3.16 4.33
CA HIS A 172 1.80 3.96 4.76
C HIS A 172 1.64 3.99 6.27
N LEU A 173 1.97 2.89 6.94
CA LEU A 173 1.87 2.77 8.40
C LEU A 173 2.93 3.62 9.13
N ASP A 174 3.99 3.98 8.42
CA ASP A 174 5.04 4.88 8.90
C ASP A 174 4.84 6.33 8.40
N GLY A 175 3.71 6.62 7.75
CA GLY A 175 3.40 7.95 7.18
C GLY A 175 4.18 8.30 5.91
N THR A 176 4.75 7.28 5.26
CA THR A 176 5.50 7.40 4.02
C THR A 176 4.60 7.12 2.83
N LEU A 177 4.60 8.02 1.84
CA LEU A 177 3.95 7.81 0.56
C LEU A 177 5.00 7.44 -0.47
N TYR A 178 4.60 6.75 -1.55
CA TYR A 178 5.51 6.40 -2.64
C TYR A 178 6.24 7.63 -3.23
N LEU A 179 5.62 8.81 -3.16
CA LEU A 179 6.21 10.09 -3.58
C LEU A 179 7.49 10.47 -2.83
N ASP A 180 7.67 10.00 -1.60
CA ASP A 180 8.88 10.29 -0.81
C ASP A 180 10.08 9.43 -1.26
N ARG A 181 9.81 8.39 -2.06
CA ARG A 181 10.79 7.48 -2.65
C ARG A 181 10.81 7.53 -4.18
N ALA A 182 10.00 8.41 -4.77
CA ALA A 182 9.78 8.48 -6.20
C ALA A 182 10.93 9.17 -6.90
N GLU A 183 11.25 8.67 -8.10
CA GLU A 183 12.12 9.39 -8.99
C GLU A 183 11.34 10.53 -9.66
N LEU A 184 11.56 11.77 -9.21
CA LEU A 184 10.64 12.88 -9.45
C LEU A 184 10.44 13.21 -10.93
N ARG A 185 11.45 13.00 -11.77
CA ARG A 185 11.34 13.22 -13.23
C ARG A 185 10.39 12.24 -13.92
N SER A 186 10.07 11.12 -13.27
CA SER A 186 9.13 10.12 -13.76
C SER A 186 7.67 10.39 -13.39
N LEU A 187 7.38 11.39 -12.54
CA LEU A 187 6.01 11.71 -12.13
C LEU A 187 5.15 12.01 -13.36
N SER A 188 4.17 11.14 -13.58
CA SER A 188 3.34 11.11 -14.78
C SER A 188 1.88 10.89 -14.41
N THR A 189 0.96 11.46 -15.19
CA THR A 189 -0.46 11.12 -15.06
C THR A 189 -0.69 9.66 -15.47
N ASN A 190 -1.75 9.04 -14.95
CA ASN A 190 -2.13 7.67 -15.36
C ASN A 190 -2.30 7.56 -16.89
N GLU A 191 -2.85 8.60 -17.53
CA GLU A 191 -3.01 8.67 -18.98
C GLU A 191 -1.65 8.66 -19.71
N ALA A 192 -0.69 9.45 -19.24
CA ALA A 192 0.65 9.49 -19.84
C ALA A 192 1.40 8.16 -19.66
N VAL A 193 1.26 7.50 -18.50
CA VAL A 193 1.84 6.17 -18.29
C VAL A 193 1.23 5.16 -19.26
N ALA A 194 -0.10 5.14 -19.42
CA ALA A 194 -0.77 4.23 -20.34
C ALA A 194 -0.41 4.50 -21.82
N ALA A 195 -0.24 5.77 -22.21
CA ALA A 195 0.03 6.15 -23.59
C ALA A 195 1.51 6.03 -23.98
N LEU A 196 2.44 6.31 -23.06
CA LEU A 196 3.86 6.46 -23.36
C LEU A 196 4.73 5.38 -22.69
N TRP A 197 4.35 4.96 -21.49
CA TRP A 197 5.19 4.15 -20.59
C TRP A 197 4.58 2.78 -20.26
N ALA A 198 3.77 2.22 -21.17
CA ALA A 198 3.09 0.94 -20.98
C ALA A 198 4.02 -0.29 -21.05
N GLN A 199 5.31 -0.10 -21.27
CA GLN A 199 6.27 -1.20 -21.34
C GLN A 199 6.41 -1.88 -19.96
N PRO A 200 6.82 -3.17 -19.92
CA PRO A 200 6.95 -3.91 -18.67
C PRO A 200 7.88 -3.25 -17.63
N ALA A 201 8.95 -2.60 -18.10
CA ALA A 201 9.98 -1.97 -17.29
C ALA A 201 10.24 -0.50 -17.73
N PRO A 202 10.78 0.37 -16.85
CA PRO A 202 10.77 1.82 -17.04
C PRO A 202 11.98 2.38 -17.82
N GLU A 203 12.79 1.56 -18.50
CA GLU A 203 14.02 2.00 -19.17
C GLU A 203 13.75 3.05 -20.24
N ALA A 204 12.66 2.89 -21.01
CA ALA A 204 12.27 3.87 -22.02
C ALA A 204 11.92 5.23 -21.39
N ALA A 205 11.19 5.20 -20.27
CA ALA A 205 10.86 6.40 -19.51
C ALA A 205 12.12 7.04 -18.90
N ALA A 206 13.03 6.24 -18.37
CA ALA A 206 14.31 6.69 -17.80
C ALA A 206 15.16 7.44 -18.83
N ALA A 207 15.33 6.85 -20.01
CA ALA A 207 16.08 7.46 -21.11
C ALA A 207 15.41 8.75 -21.62
N ALA A 208 14.08 8.75 -21.80
CA ALA A 208 13.35 9.89 -22.36
C ALA A 208 13.18 11.06 -21.39
N LEU A 209 12.91 10.76 -20.11
CA LEU A 209 12.65 11.75 -19.07
C LEU A 209 13.91 12.16 -18.30
N GLY A 210 15.00 11.41 -18.44
CA GLY A 210 16.34 11.76 -17.95
C GLY A 210 16.56 11.47 -16.47
N PHE A 211 16.33 10.23 -16.04
CA PHE A 211 16.61 9.75 -14.68
C PHE A 211 17.32 8.38 -14.68
N GLU A 212 17.93 8.02 -13.55
CA GLU A 212 18.68 6.78 -13.39
C GLU A 212 17.83 5.67 -12.76
N LEU A 213 18.13 4.43 -13.13
CA LEU A 213 17.56 3.22 -12.52
C LEU A 213 18.65 2.57 -11.65
N PRO A 214 18.26 1.90 -10.55
CA PRO A 214 19.20 1.24 -9.63
C PRO A 214 19.91 0.02 -10.23
#